data_AF-A0A7C5X1T6-F1
#
_entry.id   AF-A0A7C5X1T6-F1
#
_cell.length_a   1.000
_cell.length_b   1.000
_cell.length_c   1.000
_cell.angle_alpha   90.00
_cell.angle_beta   90.00
_cell.angle_gamma   90.00
#
_symmetry.space_group_name_H-M   'P 1'
#
loop_
_entity.id
_entity.type
_entity.pdbx_description
1 polymer ?
#
loop_
_entity_poly.entity_id
_entity_poly.type
_entity_poly.pdbx_seq_one_letter_code
_entity_poly.pdbx_strand_id
1 'polypeptide(L)'
;MDRRTFLKGGLLVASGGLILPKLSVAYDPSEILAWTRYPLKSPKYPLIVQTMRPRNFETPVQYYEHFYTPNEAFYVRWHQADYADKKEDFKDYKL
;
A
#
# COMPACT_ATOMS: atom_id res chain seq x y z
N MET A 1 19.90 17.25 46.95
CA MET A 1 19.98 17.15 45.48
C MET A 1 20.00 18.56 44.93
N ASP A 2 21.07 18.93 44.21
CA ASP A 2 21.35 20.32 43.86
C ASP A 2 20.87 20.65 42.43
N ARG A 3 20.12 21.75 42.25
CA ARG A 3 19.48 22.13 40.98
C ARG A 3 20.47 22.28 39.82
N ARG A 4 21.72 22.61 40.14
CA ARG A 4 22.82 22.79 39.18
C ARG A 4 23.35 21.46 38.64
N THR A 5 23.24 20.39 39.42
CA THR A 5 23.66 19.04 39.00
C THR A 5 22.64 18.43 38.04
N PHE A 6 21.35 18.75 38.22
CA PHE A 6 20.26 18.30 37.37
C PHE A 6 20.31 18.89 35.94
N LEU A 7 20.58 20.19 35.81
CA LEU A 7 20.68 20.85 34.50
C LEU A 7 21.90 20.39 33.66
N LYS A 8 23.00 20.03 34.32
CA LYS A 8 24.18 19.48 33.63
C LYS A 8 23.94 18.08 33.08
N GLY A 9 23.11 17.27 33.74
CA GLY A 9 22.71 15.95 33.25
C GLY A 9 21.79 16.01 32.01
N GLY A 10 20.90 17.01 31.94
CA GLY A 10 19.98 17.18 30.81
C GLY A 10 20.66 17.66 29.51
N LEU A 11 21.74 18.44 29.60
CA LEU A 11 22.43 18.98 28.42
C LEU A 11 23.21 17.91 27.64
N LEU A 12 23.73 16.87 28.32
CA LEU A 12 24.43 15.75 27.67
C LEU A 12 23.52 14.88 26.80
N VAL A 13 22.21 14.85 27.09
CA VAL A 13 21.21 14.13 26.28
C VAL A 13 20.92 14.88 24.97
N ALA A 14 21.00 16.21 24.96
CA ALA A 14 20.75 17.02 23.76
C ALA A 14 21.86 16.89 22.71
N SER A 15 23.12 16.68 23.11
CA SER A 15 24.24 16.49 22.17
C SER A 15 24.28 15.08 21.56
N GLY A 16 23.72 14.06 22.23
CA GLY A 16 23.66 12.69 21.72
C GLY A 16 22.51 12.40 20.75
N GLY A 17 21.49 13.27 20.71
CA GLY A 17 20.28 13.07 19.90
C GLY A 17 20.43 13.37 18.40
N LEU A 18 21.58 13.91 17.96
CA LEU A 18 21.84 14.22 16.54
C LEU A 18 22.32 13.02 15.71
N ILE A 19 22.45 11.83 16.32
CA ILE A 19 22.72 10.57 15.62
C ILE A 19 21.48 9.67 15.70
N LEU A 20 20.32 10.20 15.34
CA LEU A 20 19.24 9.34 14.86
C LEU A 20 19.47 9.20 13.36
N PRO A 21 19.85 8.00 12.86
CA PRO A 21 19.79 7.75 11.43
C PRO A 21 18.34 8.05 11.05
N LYS A 22 18.16 8.96 10.09
CA LYS A 22 16.90 9.13 9.38
C LYS A 22 16.62 7.77 8.75
N LEU A 23 15.89 6.90 9.46
CA LEU A 23 15.20 5.76 8.88
C LEU A 23 14.09 6.33 8.01
N SER A 24 14.50 6.90 6.89
CA SER A 24 13.69 6.94 5.69
C SER A 24 13.53 5.47 5.33
N VAL A 25 12.46 4.84 5.81
CA VAL A 25 12.00 3.59 5.21
C VAL A 25 11.67 3.97 3.78
N ALA A 26 12.60 3.72 2.87
CA ALA A 26 12.33 3.77 1.45
C ALA A 26 11.27 2.69 1.22
N TYR A 27 10.02 3.12 1.17
CA TYR A 27 8.89 2.27 0.87
C TYR A 27 9.07 1.79 -0.56
N ASP A 28 9.60 0.58 -0.74
CA ASP A 28 9.72 -0.06 -2.04
C ASP A 28 8.36 -0.69 -2.37
N PRO A 29 7.63 -0.17 -3.38
CA PRO A 29 6.35 -0.74 -3.78
C PRO A 29 6.45 -2.20 -4.23
N SER A 30 7.66 -2.67 -4.57
CA SER A 30 7.92 -4.06 -4.93
C SER A 30 7.86 -5.01 -3.73
N GLU A 31 8.10 -4.54 -2.51
CA GLU A 31 7.98 -5.38 -1.29
C GLU A 31 6.53 -5.74 -0.99
N ILE A 32 5.57 -4.86 -1.26
CA ILE A 32 4.13 -5.20 -1.19
C ILE A 32 3.77 -6.25 -2.23
N LEU A 33 4.38 -6.16 -3.41
CA LEU A 33 4.21 -7.13 -4.47
C LEU A 33 4.78 -8.51 -4.07
N ALA A 34 5.83 -8.55 -3.26
CA ALA A 34 6.47 -9.78 -2.79
C ALA A 34 5.59 -10.61 -1.83
N TRP A 35 4.70 -9.97 -1.06
CA TRP A 35 3.72 -10.65 -0.21
C TRP A 35 2.50 -11.18 -0.98
N THR A 36 2.31 -10.76 -2.24
CA THR A 36 1.29 -11.31 -3.12
C THR A 36 1.84 -12.55 -3.84
N ARG A 37 1.48 -13.74 -3.35
CA ARG A 37 1.99 -15.05 -3.83
C ARG A 37 1.72 -15.36 -5.32
N TYR A 38 1.08 -14.47 -6.07
CA TYR A 38 0.97 -14.55 -7.52
C TYR A 38 1.01 -13.12 -8.10
N PRO A 39 2.08 -12.71 -8.79
CA PRO A 39 2.05 -11.46 -9.53
C PRO A 39 1.06 -11.63 -10.67
N LEU A 40 -0.17 -11.13 -10.49
CA LEU A 40 -1.07 -10.98 -11.62
C LEU A 40 -0.46 -9.91 -12.52
N LYS A 41 -0.14 -10.30 -13.75
CA LYS A 41 0.37 -9.40 -14.79
C LYS A 41 -0.75 -8.45 -15.23
N SER A 42 -1.13 -7.50 -14.35
CA SER A 42 -1.92 -6.33 -14.71
C SER A 42 -0.94 -5.19 -15.00
N PRO A 43 -0.90 -4.65 -16.24
CA PRO A 43 0.28 -3.99 -16.77
C PRO A 43 0.52 -2.54 -16.33
N LYS A 44 -0.13 -2.00 -15.27
CA LYS A 44 -0.01 -0.55 -15.03
C LYS A 44 0.00 -0.04 -13.59
N TYR A 45 -0.67 -0.68 -12.64
CA TYR A 45 -0.60 -0.28 -11.23
C TYR A 45 -0.68 -1.48 -10.28
N PRO A 46 0.19 -1.55 -9.24
CA PRO A 46 0.18 -2.65 -8.28
C PRO A 46 -1.01 -2.50 -7.33
N LEU A 47 -2.07 -3.27 -7.52
CA LEU A 47 -3.15 -3.43 -6.54
C LEU A 47 -2.75 -4.41 -5.43
N ILE A 48 -3.30 -4.24 -4.23
CA ILE A 48 -3.07 -5.16 -3.11
C ILE A 48 -3.97 -6.37 -3.30
N VAL A 49 -3.39 -7.55 -3.46
CA VAL A 49 -4.16 -8.79 -3.66
C VAL A 49 -4.66 -9.34 -2.33
N GLN A 50 -5.98 -9.43 -2.17
CA GLN A 50 -6.62 -10.06 -1.01
C GLN A 50 -6.93 -11.54 -1.29
N THR A 51 -7.62 -11.83 -2.40
CA THR A 51 -7.91 -13.20 -2.85
C THR A 51 -7.77 -13.32 -4.36
N MET A 52 -7.32 -14.48 -4.83
CA MET A 52 -7.13 -14.74 -6.27
C MET A 52 -8.34 -15.39 -6.95
N ARG A 53 -9.10 -16.22 -6.21
CA ARG A 53 -10.34 -16.86 -6.68
C ARG A 53 -11.38 -16.84 -5.56
N PRO A 54 -12.34 -15.90 -5.57
CA PRO A 54 -12.57 -14.85 -6.56
C PRO A 54 -11.50 -13.75 -6.54
N ARG A 55 -11.34 -13.03 -7.65
CA ARG A 55 -10.40 -11.90 -7.75
C ARG A 55 -10.88 -10.76 -6.85
N ASN A 56 -10.22 -10.54 -5.72
CA ASN A 56 -10.49 -9.39 -4.85
C ASN A 56 -9.19 -8.64 -4.58
N PHE A 57 -9.16 -7.38 -4.98
CA PHE A 57 -7.98 -6.53 -4.91
C PHE A 57 -8.36 -5.17 -4.32
N GLU A 58 -7.47 -4.61 -3.50
CA GLU A 58 -7.66 -3.33 -2.81
C GLU A 58 -6.75 -2.26 -3.41
N THR A 59 -7.24 -1.02 -3.42
CA THR A 59 -6.49 0.16 -3.86
C THR A 59 -5.43 0.53 -2.80
N PRO A 60 -4.14 0.70 -3.20
CA PRO A 60 -3.12 1.21 -2.28
C PRO A 60 -3.43 2.62 -1.76
N VAL A 61 -3.08 2.87 -0.49
CA VAL A 61 -3.39 4.12 0.22
C VAL A 61 -2.90 5.38 -0.49
N GLN A 62 -1.74 5.31 -1.16
CA GLN A 62 -1.18 6.42 -1.94
C GLN A 62 -2.14 7.01 -2.99
N TYR A 63 -3.07 6.21 -3.52
CA TYR A 63 -4.03 6.69 -4.52
C TYR A 63 -5.23 7.42 -3.91
N TYR A 64 -5.44 7.34 -2.58
CA TYR A 64 -6.47 8.08 -1.88
C TYR A 64 -6.09 9.55 -1.62
N GLU A 65 -4.84 9.92 -1.88
CA GLU A 65 -4.43 11.34 -1.92
C GLU A 65 -5.03 12.08 -3.13
N HIS A 66 -5.45 11.34 -4.15
CA HIS A 66 -6.13 11.89 -5.31
C HIS A 66 -7.63 11.95 -5.08
N PHE A 67 -8.27 13.04 -5.55
CA PHE A 67 -9.72 13.18 -5.47
C PHE A 67 -10.48 12.12 -6.28
N TYR A 68 -9.92 11.71 -7.42
CA TYR A 68 -10.43 10.60 -8.23
C TYR A 68 -9.40 9.47 -8.27
N THR A 69 -9.82 8.28 -7.87
CA THR A 69 -9.02 7.07 -8.05
C THR A 69 -8.94 6.74 -9.54
N PRO A 70 -7.74 6.63 -10.13
CA PRO A 70 -7.60 6.20 -11.51
C PRO A 70 -8.29 4.85 -11.75
N ASN A 71 -8.96 4.67 -12.89
CA ASN A 71 -9.67 3.42 -13.22
C ASN A 71 -8.77 2.18 -13.10
N GLU A 72 -7.49 2.32 -13.43
CA GLU A 72 -6.51 1.24 -13.39
C GLU A 72 -6.03 0.91 -11.95
N ALA A 73 -6.32 1.78 -10.98
CA ALA A 73 -6.03 1.60 -9.55
C ALA A 73 -7.31 1.43 -8.70
N PHE A 74 -8.47 1.25 -9.33
CA PHE A 74 -9.74 1.09 -8.63
C PHE A 74 -9.86 -0.28 -7.98
N TYR A 75 -10.55 -0.36 -6.83
CA TYR A 75 -10.73 -1.61 -6.11
C TYR A 75 -11.54 -2.62 -6.95
N VAL A 76 -11.23 -3.91 -6.80
CA VAL A 76 -11.89 -4.99 -7.54
C VAL A 76 -12.51 -5.96 -6.54
N ARG A 77 -13.81 -6.24 -6.67
CA ARG A 77 -14.50 -7.21 -5.81
C ARG A 77 -15.43 -8.12 -6.59
N TRP A 78 -15.16 -9.42 -6.51
CA TRP A 78 -15.96 -10.49 -7.09
C TRP A 78 -16.40 -11.46 -6.00
N HIS A 79 -17.63 -11.98 -6.12
CA HIS A 79 -18.13 -13.05 -5.24
C HIS A 79 -18.00 -14.43 -5.90
N GLN A 80 -18.05 -14.48 -7.24
CA GLN A 80 -17.93 -15.71 -8.02
C GLN A 80 -16.53 -15.80 -8.64
N ALA A 81 -15.90 -16.97 -8.53
CA ALA A 81 -14.53 -17.17 -9.00
C ALA A 81 -14.40 -17.05 -10.52
N ASP A 82 -15.37 -17.58 -11.26
CA ASP A 82 -15.24 -17.76 -12.71
C ASP A 82 -15.75 -16.56 -13.51
N TYR A 83 -16.52 -15.66 -12.88
CA TYR A 83 -17.14 -14.55 -13.60
C TYR A 83 -16.08 -13.57 -14.14
N ALA A 84 -15.01 -13.36 -13.37
CA ALA A 84 -13.98 -12.42 -13.74
C ALA A 84 -13.24 -12.83 -15.05
N ASP A 85 -13.22 -14.12 -15.41
CA ASP A 85 -12.56 -14.62 -16.62
C ASP A 85 -13.51 -14.77 -17.83
N LYS A 86 -14.81 -14.54 -17.64
CA LYS A 86 -15.77 -14.64 -18.74
C LYS A 86 -15.57 -13.50 -19.73
N LYS A 87 -15.51 -13.87 -21.01
CA LYS A 87 -15.63 -12.92 -22.12
C LYS A 87 -17.08 -12.85 -22.52
N GLU A 88 -17.71 -11.70 -22.33
CA GLU A 88 -19.06 -11.44 -22.83
C GLU A 88 -18.98 -10.74 -24.19
N ASP A 89 -19.86 -11.13 -25.12
CA ASP A 89 -20.14 -10.36 -26.34
C ASP A 89 -21.30 -9.41 -26.03
N PHE A 90 -21.07 -8.12 -26.19
CA PHE A 90 -22.04 -7.08 -25.84
C PHE A 90 -23.10 -6.85 -26.93
N LYS A 91 -22.98 -7.50 -28.11
CA LYS A 91 -23.91 -7.28 -29.23
C LYS A 91 -25.36 -7.58 -28.87
N ASP A 92 -25.60 -8.62 -28.07
CA ASP A 92 -26.94 -9.07 -27.68
C ASP A 92 -27.26 -8.74 -26.21
N TYR A 93 -26.47 -7.88 -25.56
CA TYR A 93 -26.69 -7.52 -24.16
C TYR A 93 -28.02 -6.78 -23.99
N LYS A 94 -28.80 -7.22 -23.01
CA LYS A 94 -30.04 -6.58 -22.58
C LYS A 94 -29.97 -6.34 -21.08
N LEU A 95 -30.41 -5.15 -20.67
CA LEU A 95 -30.49 -4.74 -19.27
C LEU A 95 -31.74 -5.30 -18.59
#